data_AF-A0A821A2M1-F1
#
_entry.id   AF-A0A821A2M1-F1
#
_cell.length_a   1.000
_cell.length_b   1.000
_cell.length_c   1.000
_cell.angle_alpha   90.00
_cell.angle_beta   90.00
_cell.angle_gamma   90.00
#
_symmetry.space_group_name_H-M   'P 1'
#
loop_
_entity.id
_entity.type
_entity.pdbx_description
1 polymer ?
#
loop_
_entity_poly.entity_id
_entity_poly.type
_entity_poly.pdbx_seq_one_letter_code
_entity_poly.pdbx_strand_id
1 'polypeptide(L)'
;MFEIGILFDFRVNVDLEVWIWRPMDQSPKDLNNYFDGEKTIPIHFNTPTPGVSTDIADIQNYIREQKAEKNLEQCKTFEISLPPSITGITNESNKIEFKSLFQTPTLNELEAVSTNPDGSSLKLNEEQLKAVRQTGEFEVNSIHFPGQHHRWRLSNLLQSGIQPANEVLYKELSWALYMLIMYALDRIVSNCFSFKAALRSWKHGFVSLIDALIGLPAVYSNGIDSQVEDERNKFLLIELSPHESEKEMHDAFCAQIPILLEMMTEYNKYTFRENQV
;
A
#
# COMPACT_ATOMS: atom_id res chain seq x y z
N MET A 1 11.40 -11.08 30.30
CA MET A 1 11.08 -10.06 29.28
C MET A 1 10.44 -10.82 28.13
N PHE A 2 9.25 -10.40 27.73
CA PHE A 2 8.18 -11.21 27.15
C PHE A 2 8.53 -12.01 25.88
N GLU A 3 8.26 -13.33 25.90
CA GLU A 3 8.03 -14.14 24.70
C GLU A 3 6.55 -14.01 24.30
N ILE A 4 6.29 -13.57 23.08
CA ILE A 4 4.95 -13.58 22.49
C ILE A 4 5.03 -14.53 21.28
N GLY A 5 4.74 -15.80 21.53
CA GLY A 5 4.43 -16.78 20.50
C GLY A 5 2.93 -16.77 20.25
N ILE A 6 2.50 -16.24 19.11
CA ILE A 6 1.09 -16.30 18.69
C ILE A 6 0.87 -17.68 18.05
N LEU A 7 0.30 -18.58 18.84
CA LEU A 7 -0.18 -19.90 18.39
C LEU A 7 -1.64 -19.71 17.93
N PHE A 8 -1.92 -19.85 16.64
CA PHE A 8 -3.30 -19.97 16.16
C PHE A 8 -3.71 -21.45 16.24
N ASP A 9 -4.49 -21.78 17.28
CA ASP A 9 -5.20 -23.05 17.43
C ASP A 9 -6.48 -23.00 16.57
N PHE A 10 -6.49 -23.75 15.47
CA PHE A 10 -7.71 -24.04 14.72
C PHE A 10 -8.18 -25.44 15.12
N ARG A 11 -8.95 -25.50 16.21
CA ARG A 11 -9.75 -26.68 16.58
C ARG A 11 -10.90 -26.82 15.58
N VAL A 12 -10.74 -27.70 14.59
CA VAL A 12 -11.88 -28.23 13.83
C VAL A 12 -12.39 -29.45 14.58
N ASN A 13 -13.58 -29.28 15.17
CA ASN A 13 -14.35 -30.34 15.80
C ASN A 13 -14.91 -31.24 14.69
N VAL A 14 -14.49 -32.50 14.62
CA VAL A 14 -15.08 -33.48 13.72
C VAL A 14 -15.60 -34.62 14.58
N ASP A 15 -16.92 -34.72 14.65
CA ASP A 15 -17.63 -35.83 15.29
C ASP A 15 -17.24 -37.15 14.61
N LEU A 16 -16.48 -37.98 15.31
CA LEU A 16 -16.16 -39.34 14.92
C LEU A 16 -17.28 -40.27 15.40
N GLU A 17 -18.25 -40.56 14.52
CA GLU A 17 -19.13 -41.71 14.69
C GLU A 17 -18.33 -43.01 14.57
N VAL A 18 -18.26 -43.75 15.68
CA VAL A 18 -17.62 -45.05 15.78
C VAL A 18 -18.55 -46.11 15.20
N TRP A 19 -18.18 -46.67 14.05
CA TRP A 19 -18.84 -47.85 13.49
C TRP A 19 -18.15 -49.13 13.99
N ILE A 20 -18.80 -49.83 14.93
CA ILE A 20 -18.38 -51.15 15.40
C ILE A 20 -18.84 -52.21 14.38
N TRP A 21 -17.90 -52.88 13.72
CA TRP A 21 -18.20 -53.99 12.81
C TRP A 21 -18.62 -55.25 13.57
N ARG A 22 -19.72 -55.87 13.15
CA ARG A 22 -20.17 -57.22 13.56
C ARG A 22 -19.39 -58.27 12.74
N PRO A 23 -18.98 -59.42 13.29
CA PRO A 23 -18.24 -60.42 12.53
C PRO A 23 -19.18 -61.18 11.59
N MET A 24 -18.76 -61.34 10.34
CA MET A 24 -19.46 -62.13 9.33
C MET A 24 -18.90 -63.56 9.38
N ASP A 25 -19.66 -64.48 9.95
CA ASP A 25 -19.43 -65.92 9.83
C ASP A 25 -19.74 -66.35 8.38
N GLN A 26 -18.70 -66.55 7.56
CA GLN A 26 -18.67 -67.59 6.53
C GLN A 26 -17.28 -67.69 5.88
N SER A 27 -16.75 -68.91 5.89
CA SER A 27 -15.49 -69.32 5.26
C SER A 27 -15.58 -69.26 3.74
N PRO A 28 -14.64 -68.60 3.03
CA PRO A 28 -14.73 -68.45 1.59
C PRO A 28 -13.90 -69.53 0.87
N LYS A 29 -14.58 -70.46 0.17
CA LYS A 29 -13.92 -71.35 -0.80
C LYS A 29 -13.92 -70.81 -2.24
N ASP A 30 -14.49 -69.63 -2.48
CA ASP A 30 -14.70 -69.10 -3.84
C ASP A 30 -14.18 -67.66 -4.04
N LEU A 31 -12.99 -67.31 -3.56
CA LEU A 31 -12.40 -65.96 -3.71
C LEU A 31 -11.62 -65.74 -5.02
N ASN A 32 -11.30 -66.80 -5.76
CA ASN A 32 -10.40 -66.66 -6.93
C ASN A 32 -11.08 -66.18 -8.21
N ASN A 33 -12.41 -66.11 -8.26
CA ASN A 33 -13.16 -65.70 -9.46
C ASN A 33 -13.71 -64.25 -9.40
N TYR A 34 -13.36 -63.46 -8.37
CA TYR A 34 -13.94 -62.13 -8.18
C TYR A 34 -13.00 -60.96 -8.57
N PHE A 35 -11.72 -61.22 -8.85
CA PHE A 35 -10.70 -60.17 -9.00
C PHE A 35 -10.32 -59.82 -10.45
N ASP A 36 -10.93 -60.44 -11.46
CA ASP A 36 -10.68 -60.11 -12.89
C ASP A 36 -11.67 -59.04 -13.42
N GLY A 37 -11.89 -58.00 -12.62
CA GLY A 37 -12.71 -56.85 -12.98
C GLY A 37 -11.86 -55.63 -13.35
N GLU A 38 -12.36 -54.83 -14.30
CA GLU A 38 -11.78 -53.56 -14.75
C GLU A 38 -11.42 -52.65 -13.55
N LYS A 39 -10.13 -52.28 -13.42
CA LYS A 39 -9.57 -51.63 -12.21
C LYS A 39 -9.95 -50.15 -12.06
N THR A 40 -10.37 -49.51 -13.15
CA THR A 40 -10.69 -48.08 -13.21
C THR A 40 -12.04 -47.85 -13.88
N ILE A 41 -12.78 -46.84 -13.41
CA ILE A 41 -14.06 -46.41 -14.00
C ILE A 41 -13.87 -44.97 -14.53
N PRO A 42 -14.26 -44.67 -15.78
CA PRO A 42 -14.23 -43.31 -16.31
C PRO A 42 -15.21 -42.42 -15.54
N ILE A 43 -14.74 -41.23 -15.15
CA ILE A 43 -15.53 -40.25 -14.41
C ILE A 43 -16.19 -39.29 -15.40
N HIS A 44 -17.50 -39.10 -15.27
CA HIS A 44 -18.23 -38.05 -16.00
C HIS A 44 -18.77 -37.02 -15.02
N PHE A 45 -18.51 -35.73 -15.28
CA PHE A 45 -18.95 -34.65 -14.42
C PHE A 45 -20.25 -34.05 -14.95
N ASN A 46 -21.35 -34.14 -14.18
CA ASN A 46 -22.61 -33.51 -14.56
C ASN A 46 -22.64 -32.06 -14.05
N THR A 47 -22.61 -31.07 -14.95
CA THR A 47 -22.75 -29.65 -14.56
C THR A 47 -23.88 -28.98 -15.33
N PRO A 48 -25.13 -29.06 -14.87
CA PRO A 48 -26.17 -28.18 -15.36
C PRO A 48 -26.14 -26.89 -14.53
N THR A 49 -25.49 -25.84 -15.04
CA THR A 49 -25.62 -24.47 -14.48
C THR A 49 -26.47 -23.62 -15.43
N PRO A 50 -27.81 -23.61 -15.27
CA PRO A 50 -28.66 -22.74 -16.07
C PRO A 50 -28.41 -21.27 -15.69
N GLY A 51 -28.06 -20.43 -16.66
CA GLY A 51 -27.93 -18.98 -16.50
C GLY A 51 -26.52 -18.39 -16.68
N VAL A 52 -25.54 -19.19 -17.12
CA VAL A 52 -24.16 -18.73 -17.36
C VAL A 52 -24.01 -18.22 -18.81
N SER A 53 -23.25 -17.14 -18.99
CA SER A 53 -22.91 -16.58 -20.32
C SER A 53 -22.25 -17.63 -21.22
N THR A 54 -22.54 -17.59 -22.52
CA THR A 54 -22.10 -18.59 -23.52
C THR A 54 -20.59 -18.81 -23.49
N ASP A 55 -19.82 -17.74 -23.33
CA ASP A 55 -18.34 -17.81 -23.35
C ASP A 55 -17.77 -18.60 -22.16
N ILE A 56 -18.44 -18.55 -21.00
CA ILE A 56 -18.00 -19.27 -19.80
C ILE A 56 -18.44 -20.74 -19.88
N ALA A 57 -19.58 -21.01 -20.51
CA ALA A 57 -20.06 -22.37 -20.74
C ALA A 57 -19.08 -23.15 -21.66
N ASP A 58 -18.55 -22.50 -22.70
CA ASP A 58 -17.58 -23.10 -23.60
C ASP A 58 -16.26 -23.43 -22.89
N ILE A 59 -15.78 -22.54 -22.02
CA ILE A 59 -14.58 -22.77 -21.21
C ILE A 59 -14.80 -23.92 -20.21
N GLN A 60 -15.96 -23.98 -19.57
CA GLN A 60 -16.31 -25.06 -18.64
C GLN A 60 -16.36 -26.42 -19.34
N ASN A 61 -16.94 -26.47 -20.54
CA ASN A 61 -17.00 -27.68 -21.34
C ASN A 61 -15.60 -28.12 -21.79
N TYR A 62 -14.77 -27.17 -22.24
CA TYR A 62 -13.37 -27.44 -22.61
C TYR A 62 -12.55 -28.02 -21.46
N ILE A 63 -12.64 -27.44 -20.26
CA ILE A 63 -11.90 -27.91 -19.09
C ILE A 63 -12.38 -29.31 -18.68
N ARG A 64 -13.70 -29.55 -18.72
CA ARG A 64 -14.30 -30.84 -18.36
C ARG A 64 -13.77 -31.95 -19.26
N GLU A 65 -13.97 -31.81 -20.57
CA GLU A 65 -13.67 -32.88 -21.53
C GLU A 65 -12.16 -33.07 -21.71
N GLN A 66 -11.40 -32.00 -21.89
CA GLN A 66 -9.99 -32.11 -22.25
C GLN A 66 -9.06 -32.35 -21.07
N LYS A 67 -9.44 -31.87 -19.88
CA LYS A 67 -8.52 -31.81 -18.73
C LYS A 67 -8.96 -32.65 -17.56
N ALA A 68 -10.26 -32.68 -17.25
CA ALA A 68 -10.77 -33.42 -16.10
C ALA A 68 -11.03 -34.89 -16.48
N GLU A 69 -11.96 -35.15 -17.41
CA GLU A 69 -12.39 -36.52 -17.75
C GLU A 69 -11.29 -37.33 -18.43
N LYS A 70 -10.39 -36.67 -19.17
CA LYS A 70 -9.24 -37.33 -19.80
C LYS A 70 -8.15 -37.76 -18.82
N ASN A 71 -7.96 -37.06 -17.70
CA ASN A 71 -6.82 -37.29 -16.80
C ASN A 71 -7.23 -37.88 -15.45
N LEU A 72 -8.52 -37.86 -15.10
CA LEU A 72 -9.02 -38.34 -13.81
C LEU A 72 -9.76 -39.66 -14.02
N GLU A 73 -9.24 -40.71 -13.38
CA GLU A 73 -9.85 -42.04 -13.34
C GLU A 73 -10.26 -42.37 -11.90
N GLN A 74 -11.42 -43.01 -11.72
CA GLN A 74 -11.84 -43.48 -10.39
C GLN A 74 -11.32 -44.89 -10.17
N CYS A 75 -10.42 -45.06 -9.20
CA CYS A 75 -9.99 -46.39 -8.76
C CYS A 75 -11.13 -47.11 -8.03
N LYS A 76 -11.61 -48.23 -8.60
CA LYS A 76 -12.69 -49.03 -8.00
C LYS A 76 -12.18 -49.96 -6.91
N THR A 77 -10.97 -50.49 -7.08
CA THR A 77 -10.38 -51.44 -6.15
C THR A 77 -8.92 -51.08 -5.93
N PHE A 78 -8.58 -50.79 -4.67
CA PHE A 78 -7.21 -50.57 -4.25
C PHE A 78 -6.61 -51.93 -3.85
N GLU A 79 -5.73 -52.47 -4.69
CA GLU A 79 -4.93 -53.64 -4.35
C GLU A 79 -3.88 -53.24 -3.32
N ILE A 80 -4.24 -53.28 -2.04
CA ILE A 80 -3.30 -53.08 -0.95
C ILE A 80 -2.54 -54.39 -0.75
N SER A 81 -1.35 -54.51 -1.33
CA SER A 81 -0.42 -55.58 -0.98
C SER A 81 0.16 -55.28 0.41
N LEU A 82 -0.45 -55.84 1.43
CA LEU A 82 0.08 -55.74 2.79
C LEU A 82 1.43 -56.46 2.86
N PRO A 83 2.44 -55.85 3.51
CA PRO A 83 3.68 -56.57 3.82
C PRO A 83 3.38 -57.83 4.63
N PRO A 84 4.21 -58.89 4.51
CA PRO A 84 4.05 -60.10 5.29
C PRO A 84 4.03 -59.79 6.79
N SER A 85 3.21 -60.52 7.53
CA SER A 85 3.01 -60.32 8.96
C SER A 85 4.31 -60.52 9.74
N ILE A 86 4.64 -59.55 10.60
CA ILE A 86 5.86 -59.52 11.42
C ILE A 86 5.92 -60.73 12.38
N THR A 87 4.77 -61.30 12.75
CA THR A 87 4.66 -62.49 13.61
C THR A 87 5.17 -63.79 12.96
N GLY A 88 5.38 -63.81 11.64
CA GLY A 88 5.91 -64.97 10.91
C GLY A 88 7.42 -64.95 10.64
N ILE A 89 8.12 -63.86 11.00
CA ILE A 89 9.56 -63.71 10.74
C ILE A 89 10.32 -64.28 11.95
N THR A 90 10.52 -65.59 11.98
CA THR A 90 11.27 -66.33 13.02
C THR A 90 12.78 -66.40 12.76
N ASN A 91 13.28 -65.69 11.76
CA ASN A 91 14.72 -65.66 11.48
C ASN A 91 15.41 -64.71 12.49
N GLU A 92 16.21 -65.30 13.37
CA GLU A 92 17.03 -64.67 14.43
C GLU A 92 17.88 -63.47 13.96
N SER A 93 18.06 -63.28 12.65
CA SER A 93 18.81 -62.17 12.05
C SER A 93 18.02 -60.86 11.93
N ASN A 94 16.69 -60.87 12.00
CA ASN A 94 15.83 -59.69 11.82
C ASN A 94 14.96 -59.45 13.07
N LYS A 95 15.59 -59.27 14.24
CA LYS A 95 14.90 -58.84 15.45
C LYS A 95 14.46 -57.38 15.29
N ILE A 96 13.29 -57.16 14.70
CA ILE A 96 12.69 -55.83 14.60
C ILE A 96 12.28 -55.43 16.03
N GLU A 97 12.90 -54.36 16.55
CA GLU A 97 12.53 -53.84 17.86
C GLU A 97 11.09 -53.32 17.83
N PHE A 98 10.24 -53.79 18.74
CA PHE A 98 8.83 -53.37 18.80
C PHE A 98 8.65 -51.84 18.88
N LYS A 99 9.66 -51.13 19.39
CA LYS A 99 9.69 -49.66 19.45
C LYS A 99 9.82 -49.00 18.07
N SER A 100 10.51 -49.64 17.11
CA SER A 100 10.65 -49.10 15.75
C SER A 100 9.39 -49.26 14.91
N LEU A 101 8.49 -50.18 15.28
CA LEU A 101 7.22 -50.41 14.57
C LEU A 101 6.20 -49.29 14.79
N PHE A 102 6.28 -48.61 15.93
CA PHE A 102 5.41 -47.48 16.28
C PHE A 102 6.10 -46.13 16.11
N GLN A 103 7.29 -46.12 15.52
CA GLN A 103 7.92 -44.86 15.15
C GLN A 103 7.18 -44.35 13.91
N THR A 104 6.21 -43.46 14.15
CA THR A 104 5.53 -42.75 13.08
C THR A 104 6.60 -42.13 12.19
N PRO A 105 6.66 -42.45 10.89
CA PRO A 105 7.55 -41.73 9.99
C PRO A 105 7.18 -40.26 10.14
N THR A 106 8.12 -39.45 10.64
CA THR A 106 7.91 -38.02 10.77
C THR A 106 7.87 -37.46 9.37
N LEU A 107 6.66 -37.39 8.81
CA LEU A 107 6.34 -36.70 7.56
C LEU A 107 6.64 -35.19 7.63
N ASN A 108 7.16 -34.70 8.76
CA ASN A 108 7.69 -33.36 8.90
C ASN A 108 9.10 -33.27 8.33
N GLU A 109 9.17 -33.28 7.01
CA GLU A 109 10.41 -33.19 6.23
C GLU A 109 11.22 -31.92 6.58
N LEU A 110 10.53 -30.83 6.91
CA LEU A 110 11.16 -29.55 7.27
C LEU A 110 12.00 -29.67 8.55
N GLU A 111 11.51 -30.40 9.54
CA GLU A 111 12.20 -30.62 10.81
C GLU A 111 13.41 -31.55 10.64
N ALA A 112 13.27 -32.57 9.78
CA ALA A 112 14.36 -33.48 9.43
C ALA A 112 15.51 -32.76 8.70
N VAL A 113 15.18 -31.76 7.88
CA VAL A 113 16.17 -30.96 7.14
C VAL A 113 16.82 -29.88 8.03
N SER A 114 16.12 -29.42 9.07
CA SER A 114 16.61 -28.34 9.94
C SER A 114 17.41 -28.82 11.16
N THR A 115 17.29 -30.09 11.53
CA THR A 115 17.73 -30.60 12.83
C THR A 115 18.65 -31.80 12.68
N ASN A 116 19.77 -31.77 13.39
CA ASN A 116 20.69 -32.89 13.52
C ASN A 116 20.04 -34.05 14.31
N PRO A 117 20.55 -35.29 14.19
CA PRO A 117 20.08 -36.42 15.01
C PRO A 117 20.17 -36.18 16.52
N ASP A 118 21.03 -35.26 16.97
CA ASP A 118 21.19 -34.86 18.37
C ASP A 118 20.17 -33.78 18.83
N GLY A 119 19.24 -33.36 17.97
CA GLY A 119 18.26 -32.32 18.26
C GLY A 119 18.79 -30.88 18.15
N SER A 120 20.04 -30.69 17.72
CA SER A 120 20.62 -29.37 17.48
C SER A 120 20.29 -28.84 16.08
N SER A 121 20.11 -27.53 15.92
CA SER A 121 19.86 -26.94 14.60
C SER A 121 21.07 -27.13 13.67
N LEU A 122 20.79 -27.48 12.42
CA LEU A 122 21.79 -27.64 11.38
C LEU A 122 22.46 -26.28 11.07
N LYS A 123 23.79 -26.25 11.05
CA LYS A 123 24.53 -25.06 10.62
C LYS A 123 24.54 -24.99 9.10
N LEU A 124 24.35 -23.78 8.57
CA LEU A 124 24.39 -23.52 7.13
C LEU A 124 25.82 -23.69 6.59
N ASN A 125 25.93 -24.24 5.38
CA ASN A 125 27.18 -24.32 4.64
C ASN A 125 27.64 -22.92 4.18
N GLU A 126 28.92 -22.74 3.85
CA GLU A 126 29.48 -21.47 3.37
C GLU A 126 28.78 -20.96 2.10
N GLU A 127 28.42 -21.87 1.19
CA GLU A 127 27.66 -21.54 -0.03
C GLU A 127 26.25 -21.01 0.29
N GLN A 128 25.57 -21.65 1.24
CA GLN A 128 24.24 -21.22 1.70
C GLN A 128 24.32 -19.87 2.43
N LEU A 129 25.37 -19.64 3.22
CA LEU A 129 25.62 -18.35 3.86
C LEU A 129 25.89 -17.25 2.83
N LYS A 130 26.61 -17.56 1.75
CA LYS A 130 26.82 -16.62 0.64
C LYS A 130 25.51 -16.32 -0.09
N ALA A 131 24.66 -17.33 -0.33
CA ALA A 131 23.33 -17.16 -0.91
C ALA A 131 22.46 -16.24 -0.02
N VAL A 132 22.39 -16.52 1.28
CA VAL A 132 21.72 -15.67 2.28
C VAL A 132 22.20 -14.21 2.22
N ARG A 133 23.51 -13.97 2.10
CA ARG A 133 24.04 -12.60 1.97
C ARG A 133 23.60 -11.90 0.69
N GLN A 134 23.56 -12.63 -0.42
CA GLN A 134 23.25 -12.07 -1.74
C GLN A 134 21.75 -11.84 -1.93
N THR A 135 20.92 -12.85 -1.63
CA THR A 135 19.49 -12.87 -1.96
C THR A 135 18.57 -12.90 -0.74
N GLY A 136 19.09 -13.21 0.46
CA GLY A 136 18.27 -13.47 1.65
C GLY A 136 17.58 -14.85 1.63
N GLU A 137 17.92 -15.69 0.66
CA GLU A 137 17.31 -17.00 0.43
C GLU A 137 18.40 -18.07 0.24
N PHE A 138 18.11 -19.30 0.65
CA PHE A 138 18.97 -20.46 0.39
C PHE A 138 18.15 -21.72 0.12
N GLU A 139 18.77 -22.70 -0.52
CA GLU A 139 18.15 -23.95 -0.91
C GLU A 139 18.74 -25.13 -0.15
N VAL A 140 17.90 -26.11 0.16
CA VAL A 140 18.28 -27.37 0.82
C VAL A 140 17.60 -28.53 0.11
N ASN A 141 18.34 -29.63 -0.09
CA ASN A 141 17.81 -30.81 -0.76
C ASN A 141 16.78 -31.53 0.12
N SER A 142 15.68 -31.97 -0.49
CA SER A 142 14.71 -32.78 0.23
C SER A 142 15.27 -34.17 0.51
N ILE A 143 15.01 -34.67 1.72
CA ILE A 143 15.43 -36.01 2.15
C ILE A 143 14.46 -37.07 1.61
N HIS A 144 13.17 -36.77 1.60
CA HIS A 144 12.12 -37.72 1.22
C HIS A 144 11.76 -37.65 -0.28
N PHE A 145 11.97 -36.50 -0.92
CA PHE A 145 11.59 -36.28 -2.32
C PHE A 145 12.82 -36.00 -3.19
N PRO A 146 13.46 -37.05 -3.76
CA PRO A 146 14.67 -36.86 -4.55
C PRO A 146 14.40 -35.97 -5.77
N GLY A 147 15.28 -34.99 -5.98
CA GLY A 147 15.14 -33.99 -7.05
C GLY A 147 14.28 -32.77 -6.69
N GLN A 148 13.72 -32.71 -5.48
CA GLN A 148 13.06 -31.52 -4.96
C GLN A 148 13.97 -30.78 -3.97
N HIS A 149 13.85 -29.45 -3.96
CA HIS A 149 14.61 -28.56 -3.09
C HIS A 149 13.67 -27.64 -2.31
N HIS A 150 13.97 -27.44 -1.03
CA HIS A 150 13.28 -26.50 -0.17
C HIS A 150 13.99 -25.17 -0.24
N ARG A 151 13.24 -24.11 -0.54
CA ARG A 151 13.74 -22.73 -0.54
C ARG A 151 13.37 -22.06 0.77
N TRP A 152 14.38 -21.65 1.51
CA TRP A 152 14.27 -21.01 2.80
C TRP A 152 14.55 -19.53 2.64
N ARG A 153 13.58 -18.71 3.02
CA ARG A 153 13.67 -17.26 2.95
C ARG A 153 13.73 -16.68 4.36
N LEU A 154 14.72 -15.83 4.61
CA LEU A 154 14.80 -15.08 5.85
C LEU A 154 13.78 -13.96 5.87
N SER A 155 13.33 -13.58 7.07
CA SER A 155 12.46 -12.42 7.20
C SER A 155 13.22 -11.16 6.76
N ASN A 156 12.56 -10.30 5.99
CA ASN A 156 13.14 -9.03 5.54
C ASN A 156 13.56 -8.13 6.74
N LEU A 157 13.01 -8.39 7.93
CA LEU A 157 13.38 -7.72 9.17
C LEU A 157 14.80 -8.11 9.63
N LEU A 158 15.16 -9.38 9.51
CA LEU A 158 16.47 -9.88 9.95
C LEU A 158 17.52 -9.64 8.86
N GLN A 159 17.24 -10.05 7.63
CA GLN A 159 18.19 -9.89 6.52
C GLN A 159 17.49 -10.08 5.17
N SER A 160 17.42 -9.00 4.36
CA SER A 160 16.79 -9.07 3.04
C SER A 160 17.72 -9.54 1.91
N GLY A 161 19.04 -9.36 2.04
CA GLY A 161 20.01 -9.66 0.98
C GLY A 161 20.43 -8.42 0.17
N ILE A 162 21.62 -8.46 -0.44
CA ILE A 162 22.22 -7.33 -1.19
C ILE A 162 21.45 -7.01 -2.47
N GLN A 163 21.07 -8.03 -3.24
CA GLN A 163 20.37 -7.86 -4.52
C GLN A 163 19.00 -7.17 -4.34
N PRO A 164 18.07 -7.70 -3.52
CA PRO A 164 16.79 -7.04 -3.31
C PRO A 164 16.93 -5.66 -2.65
N ALA A 165 17.94 -5.45 -1.80
CA ALA A 165 18.21 -4.12 -1.24
C ALA A 165 18.62 -3.11 -2.33
N ASN A 166 19.45 -3.53 -3.29
CA ASN A 166 19.84 -2.68 -4.42
C ASN A 166 18.67 -2.37 -5.35
N GLU A 167 17.80 -3.35 -5.62
CA GLU A 167 16.59 -3.14 -6.42
C GLU A 167 15.67 -2.10 -5.79
N VAL A 168 15.43 -2.21 -4.47
CA VAL A 168 14.68 -1.21 -3.72
C VAL A 168 15.38 0.14 -3.79
N LEU A 169 16.70 0.21 -3.59
CA LEU A 169 17.44 1.46 -3.67
C LEU A 169 17.28 2.14 -5.04
N TYR A 170 17.46 1.41 -6.15
CA TYR A 170 17.32 1.98 -7.49
C TYR A 170 15.88 2.44 -7.76
N LYS A 171 14.89 1.70 -7.27
CA LYS A 171 13.48 2.08 -7.38
C LYS A 171 13.21 3.38 -6.62
N GLU A 172 13.65 3.47 -5.36
CA GLU A 172 13.47 4.67 -4.55
C GLU A 172 14.23 5.87 -5.11
N LEU A 173 15.45 5.66 -5.61
CA LEU A 173 16.23 6.71 -6.28
C LEU A 173 15.51 7.20 -7.54
N SER A 174 14.94 6.29 -8.33
CA SER A 174 14.18 6.65 -9.53
C SER A 174 12.95 7.49 -9.18
N TRP A 175 12.27 7.14 -8.09
CA TRP A 175 11.10 7.87 -7.61
C TRP A 175 11.49 9.24 -7.05
N ALA A 176 12.55 9.31 -6.25
CA ALA A 176 13.09 10.57 -5.74
C ALA A 176 13.51 11.51 -6.88
N LEU A 177 14.17 11.00 -7.91
CA LEU A 177 14.56 11.77 -9.09
C LEU A 177 13.34 12.25 -9.87
N TYR A 178 12.36 11.38 -10.09
CA TYR A 178 11.09 11.74 -10.72
C TYR A 178 10.38 12.85 -9.94
N MET A 179 10.31 12.72 -8.61
CA MET A 179 9.72 13.73 -7.74
C MET A 179 10.46 15.07 -7.85
N LEU A 180 11.79 15.03 -7.85
CA LEU A 180 12.61 16.22 -8.00
C LEU A 180 12.40 16.88 -9.36
N ILE A 181 12.42 16.14 -10.46
CA ILE A 181 12.26 16.74 -11.80
C ILE A 181 10.84 17.28 -11.97
N MET A 182 9.80 16.48 -11.71
CA MET A 182 8.42 16.89 -11.99
C MET A 182 7.92 17.94 -11.01
N TYR A 183 8.08 17.72 -9.70
CA TYR A 183 7.53 18.64 -8.71
C TYR A 183 8.44 19.84 -8.45
N ALA A 184 9.78 19.70 -8.51
CA ALA A 184 10.63 20.86 -8.29
C ALA A 184 10.58 21.83 -9.47
N LEU A 185 10.49 21.36 -10.72
CA LEU A 185 10.31 22.27 -11.86
C LEU A 185 8.96 22.99 -11.81
N ASP A 186 7.89 22.26 -11.52
CA ASP A 186 6.57 22.88 -11.32
C ASP A 186 6.61 23.91 -10.17
N ARG A 187 7.32 23.62 -9.07
CA ARG A 187 7.45 24.55 -7.95
C ARG A 187 8.40 25.73 -8.19
N ILE A 188 9.42 25.59 -9.03
CA ILE A 188 10.33 26.68 -9.40
C ILE A 188 9.64 27.68 -10.33
N VAL A 189 8.77 27.20 -11.23
CA VAL A 189 8.14 28.00 -12.29
C VAL A 189 6.69 28.40 -11.97
N SER A 190 6.00 27.70 -11.06
CA SER A 190 4.59 27.98 -10.75
C SER A 190 4.37 29.30 -10.04
N ASN A 191 3.23 29.93 -10.38
CA ASN A 191 2.81 31.25 -9.90
C ASN A 191 2.35 31.23 -8.43
N CYS A 192 1.89 30.09 -7.91
CA CYS A 192 1.29 30.01 -6.56
C CYS A 192 2.29 29.71 -5.44
N PHE A 193 3.45 29.12 -5.75
CA PHE A 193 4.47 28.76 -4.75
C PHE A 193 5.90 28.94 -5.30
N SER A 194 6.13 30.06 -5.98
CA SER A 194 7.43 30.35 -6.59
C SER A 194 8.51 30.50 -5.51
N PHE A 195 9.52 29.63 -5.55
CA PHE A 195 10.71 29.74 -4.70
C PHE A 195 11.37 31.12 -4.79
N LYS A 196 11.28 31.77 -5.97
CA LYS A 196 11.79 33.13 -6.17
C LYS A 196 11.00 34.17 -5.35
N ALA A 197 9.69 34.03 -5.29
CA ALA A 197 8.83 34.90 -4.49
C ALA A 197 9.09 34.70 -2.98
N ALA A 198 9.21 33.44 -2.54
CA ALA A 198 9.52 33.10 -1.15
C ALA A 198 10.92 33.59 -0.73
N LEU A 199 11.93 33.46 -1.60
CA LEU A 199 13.28 33.96 -1.32
C LEU A 199 13.31 35.49 -1.29
N ARG A 200 12.54 36.16 -2.16
CA ARG A 200 12.41 37.62 -2.16
C ARG A 200 11.72 38.10 -0.88
N SER A 201 10.61 37.47 -0.46
CA SER A 201 9.92 37.85 0.78
C SER A 201 10.76 37.53 2.02
N TRP A 202 11.49 36.42 2.02
CA TRP A 202 12.42 36.09 3.09
C TRP A 202 13.58 37.08 3.18
N LYS A 203 14.18 37.45 2.05
CA LYS A 203 15.21 38.52 2.00
C LYS A 203 14.65 39.84 2.52
N HIS A 204 13.44 40.20 2.12
CA HIS A 204 12.79 41.42 2.60
C HIS A 204 12.53 41.38 4.12
N GLY A 205 12.00 40.27 4.63
CA GLY A 205 11.82 40.07 6.07
C GLY A 205 13.14 40.06 6.84
N PHE A 206 14.21 39.50 6.27
CA PHE A 206 15.54 39.51 6.87
C PHE A 206 16.13 40.92 6.93
N VAL A 207 16.03 41.70 5.86
CA VAL A 207 16.41 43.12 5.86
C VAL A 207 15.61 43.88 6.91
N SER A 208 14.29 43.66 6.98
CA SER A 208 13.42 44.28 7.98
C SER A 208 13.81 43.90 9.43
N LEU A 209 14.23 42.65 9.66
CA LEU A 209 14.69 42.19 10.97
C LEU A 209 16.03 42.83 11.34
N ILE A 210 16.97 42.92 10.38
CA ILE A 210 18.24 43.62 10.58
C ILE A 210 18.03 45.10 10.84
N ASP A 211 17.12 45.75 10.10
CA ASP A 211 16.74 47.15 10.30
C ASP A 211 16.13 47.36 11.70
N ALA A 212 15.28 46.43 12.16
CA ALA A 212 14.71 46.45 13.51
C ALA A 212 15.77 46.23 14.61
N LEU A 213 16.81 45.42 14.34
CA LEU A 213 17.85 45.07 15.30
C LEU A 213 18.95 46.13 15.41
N ILE A 214 19.27 46.81 14.30
CA ILE A 214 20.21 47.93 14.23
C ILE A 214 19.51 49.25 14.59
N GLY A 215 18.18 49.29 14.55
CA GLY A 215 17.39 50.45 14.95
C GLY A 215 17.39 51.57 13.91
N LEU A 216 17.55 51.24 12.62
CA LEU A 216 17.26 52.16 11.52
C LEU A 216 15.79 51.91 11.14
N PRO A 217 14.85 52.73 11.63
CA PRO A 217 13.46 52.49 11.35
C PRO A 217 13.24 52.80 9.86
N ALA A 218 12.65 51.82 9.16
CA ALA A 218 12.05 51.96 7.83
C ALA A 218 10.83 52.92 7.84
N VAL A 219 10.98 54.08 8.47
CA VAL A 219 10.00 55.18 8.50
C VAL A 219 10.02 55.97 7.19
N TYR A 220 10.97 55.72 6.30
CA TYR A 220 11.03 56.39 5.00
C TYR A 220 10.52 55.50 3.88
N SER A 221 9.26 55.69 3.47
CA SER A 221 8.89 55.90 2.04
C SER A 221 7.41 55.75 1.72
N ASN A 222 6.59 55.08 2.53
CA ASN A 222 5.19 54.87 2.14
C ASN A 222 4.32 56.02 2.66
N GLY A 223 4.34 57.15 1.96
CA GLY A 223 3.42 58.27 2.21
C GLY A 223 4.06 59.55 2.75
N ILE A 224 5.38 59.70 2.65
CA ILE A 224 6.01 61.00 2.94
C ILE A 224 5.52 62.03 1.94
N ASP A 225 5.41 61.68 0.66
CA ASP A 225 4.93 62.62 -0.35
C ASP A 225 3.49 63.05 -0.07
N SER A 226 2.59 62.12 0.29
CA SER A 226 1.22 62.47 0.67
C SER A 226 1.17 63.29 1.97
N GLN A 227 2.01 62.99 2.96
CA GLN A 227 2.06 63.78 4.19
C GLN A 227 2.65 65.18 3.95
N VAL A 228 3.66 65.29 3.09
CA VAL A 228 4.25 66.57 2.69
C VAL A 228 3.25 67.38 1.89
N GLU A 229 2.48 66.76 1.00
CA GLU A 229 1.38 67.39 0.28
C GLU A 229 0.26 67.83 1.24
N ASP A 230 -0.13 67.00 2.21
CA ASP A 230 -1.13 67.35 3.21
C ASP A 230 -0.68 68.53 4.07
N GLU A 231 0.57 68.56 4.54
CA GLU A 231 1.10 69.69 5.30
C GLU A 231 1.20 70.96 4.44
N ARG A 232 1.64 70.85 3.18
CA ARG A 232 1.66 71.99 2.24
C ARG A 232 0.25 72.54 1.99
N ASN A 233 -0.73 71.66 1.82
CA ASN A 233 -2.13 72.05 1.63
C ASN A 233 -2.69 72.74 2.87
N LYS A 234 -2.35 72.30 4.08
CA LYS A 234 -2.73 73.00 5.32
C LYS A 234 -2.14 74.40 5.38
N PHE A 235 -0.86 74.58 5.04
CA PHE A 235 -0.25 75.90 5.00
C PHE A 235 -0.90 76.82 3.97
N LEU A 236 -1.21 76.31 2.77
CA LEU A 236 -1.92 77.06 1.75
C LEU A 236 -3.34 77.47 2.20
N LEU A 237 -4.06 76.58 2.88
CA LEU A 237 -5.39 76.89 3.42
C LEU A 237 -5.35 77.97 4.50
N ILE A 238 -4.29 78.00 5.33
CA ILE A 238 -4.10 79.05 6.32
C ILE A 238 -3.81 80.39 5.65
N GLU A 239 -3.00 80.40 4.58
CA GLU A 239 -2.69 81.61 3.81
C GLU A 239 -3.91 82.13 3.04
N LEU A 240 -4.74 81.24 2.51
CA LEU A 240 -6.00 81.56 1.82
C LEU A 240 -7.14 81.93 2.78
N SER A 241 -7.01 81.64 4.07
CA SER A 241 -8.01 82.04 5.06
C SER A 241 -8.06 83.57 5.15
N PRO A 242 -9.23 84.20 5.01
CA PRO A 242 -9.34 85.64 5.01
C PRO A 242 -8.82 86.24 6.31
N HIS A 243 -8.16 87.40 6.21
CA HIS A 243 -7.71 88.16 7.36
C HIS A 243 -8.91 88.55 8.24
N GLU A 244 -8.72 88.70 9.55
CA GLU A 244 -9.81 88.80 10.54
C GLU A 244 -10.79 89.97 10.28
N SER A 245 -10.34 91.00 9.56
CA SER A 245 -11.14 92.15 9.11
C SER A 245 -12.08 91.86 7.93
N GLU A 246 -11.78 90.85 7.11
CA GLU A 246 -12.51 90.50 5.88
C GLU A 246 -13.37 89.23 6.05
N LYS A 247 -13.25 88.58 7.20
CA LYS A 247 -13.92 87.32 7.52
C LYS A 247 -15.44 87.43 7.52
N GLU A 248 -16.00 88.52 8.07
CA GLU A 248 -17.45 88.74 8.08
C GLU A 248 -18.03 88.89 6.66
N MET A 249 -17.29 89.54 5.75
CA MET A 249 -17.70 89.70 4.35
C MET A 249 -17.59 88.38 3.58
N HIS A 250 -16.52 87.62 3.84
CA HIS A 250 -16.34 86.29 3.26
C HIS A 250 -17.43 85.31 3.73
N ASP A 251 -17.77 85.30 5.02
CA ASP A 251 -18.82 84.44 5.57
C ASP A 251 -20.21 84.83 5.03
N ALA A 252 -20.48 86.12 4.86
CA ALA A 252 -21.69 86.61 4.20
C ALA A 252 -21.75 86.18 2.71
N PHE A 253 -20.63 86.24 1.99
CA PHE A 253 -20.53 85.76 0.62
C PHE A 253 -20.73 84.24 0.54
N CYS A 254 -20.08 83.47 1.40
CA CYS A 254 -20.24 82.01 1.47
C CYS A 254 -21.67 81.60 1.81
N ALA A 255 -22.39 82.35 2.66
CA ALA A 255 -23.80 82.12 2.94
C ALA A 255 -24.70 82.35 1.71
N GLN A 256 -24.27 83.19 0.77
CA GLN A 256 -24.99 83.49 -0.47
C GLN A 256 -24.79 82.41 -1.56
N ILE A 257 -23.67 81.69 -1.54
CA ILE A 257 -23.31 80.69 -2.57
C ILE A 257 -24.35 79.57 -2.74
N PRO A 258 -24.87 78.93 -1.66
CA PRO A 258 -25.89 77.89 -1.79
C PRO A 258 -27.17 78.40 -2.48
N ILE A 259 -27.57 79.62 -2.16
CA ILE A 259 -28.76 80.27 -2.75
C ILE A 259 -28.53 80.54 -4.24
N LEU A 260 -27.35 81.05 -4.61
CA LEU A 260 -27.01 81.28 -6.01
C LEU A 260 -26.90 79.96 -6.80
N LEU A 261 -26.37 78.90 -6.20
CA LEU A 261 -26.32 77.57 -6.81
C LEU A 261 -27.72 77.00 -7.01
N GLU A 262 -28.61 77.14 -6.02
CA GLU A 262 -29.99 76.69 -6.12
C GLU A 262 -30.72 77.44 -7.25
N MET A 263 -30.58 78.77 -7.32
CA MET A 263 -31.13 79.56 -8.43
C MET A 263 -30.53 79.18 -9.80
N MET A 264 -29.23 78.92 -9.90
CA MET A 264 -28.60 78.48 -11.15
C MET A 264 -29.05 77.08 -11.56
N THR A 265 -29.26 76.17 -10.61
CA THR A 265 -29.79 74.83 -10.90
C THR A 265 -31.26 74.87 -11.30
N GLU A 266 -32.08 75.76 -10.72
CA GLU A 266 -33.43 76.01 -11.20
C GLU A 266 -33.43 76.63 -12.59
N TYR A 267 -32.65 77.68 -12.82
CA TYR A 267 -32.51 78.32 -14.13
C TYR A 267 -32.13 77.30 -15.21
N ASN A 268 -31.12 76.47 -14.97
CA ASN A 268 -30.71 75.41 -15.90
C ASN A 268 -31.82 74.37 -16.14
N LYS A 269 -32.63 74.02 -15.12
CA LYS A 269 -33.79 73.14 -15.31
C LYS A 269 -34.86 73.77 -16.21
N TYR A 270 -35.08 75.09 -16.12
CA TYR A 270 -36.02 75.80 -16.99
C TYR A 270 -35.50 75.93 -18.42
N THR A 271 -34.22 76.30 -18.62
CA THR A 271 -33.61 76.37 -19.97
C THR A 271 -33.57 75.00 -20.66
N PHE A 272 -33.41 73.92 -19.89
CA PHE A 272 -33.45 72.56 -20.45
C PHE A 272 -34.86 72.13 -20.87
N ARG A 273 -35.93 72.66 -20.23
CA ARG A 273 -37.32 72.39 -20.64
C ARG A 273 -37.74 73.19 -21.87
N GLU A 274 -37.31 74.44 -22.03
CA GLU A 274 -37.62 75.23 -23.23
C GLU A 274 -36.96 74.68 -24.50
N ASN A 275 -35.82 73.99 -24.38
CA ASN A 275 -35.13 73.35 -25.51
C ASN A 275 -35.68 71.95 -25.87
N GLN A 276 -36.77 71.49 -25.24
CA GLN A 276 -37.42 70.19 -25.53
C GLN A 276 -38.85 70.32 -26.09
N VAL A 277 -39.30 71.52 -26.45
CA VAL A 277 -40.60 71.77 -27.14
C VAL A 277 -40.37 72.16 -28.59
#